data_AF-A0A812QT06-F1
#
_entry.id   AF-A0A812QT06-F1
#
_cell.length_a   1.000
_cell.length_b   1.000
_cell.length_c   1.000
_cell.angle_alpha   90.00
_cell.angle_beta   90.00
_cell.angle_gamma   90.00
#
_symmetry.space_group_name_H-M   'P 1'
#
loop_
_entity.id
_entity.type
_entity.pdbx_description
1 polymer ?
#
loop_
_entity_poly.entity_id
_entity_poly.type
_entity_poly.pdbx_seq_one_letter_code
_entity_poly.pdbx_strand_id
1 'polypeptide(L)'
;AYAFRQLIEHLQWRSDVQNIDLMNLAGFCRNCLSKWYHAGSKVYGIPMEHEEACEVVYGQPYADWKKTHQKKASQEQLLIFESSKELHAKTEPKILLAGQTTVPPGGGHSSVCGQGCDSTPLPAPIPSEGVTPARIAVLTASDRATSGVYEDRSGPAVVEAVKLFAERSGVLQLSFVEQKIVPDDEEMIYQSLRSWSEAKACDIIFTTGGTGFGPRDVTPEATSRAIARRAEGLARAMAWQTSFQEPRSILSRGICGITSEKVLVVNLPGHPNAVRQCLAVLLPVLPHAVRMVGT
;
A
#
# COMPACT_ATOMS: atom_id res chain seq x y z
N ALA A 1 -14.45 -7.65 -5.35
CA ALA A 1 -15.38 -8.35 -4.43
C ALA A 1 -16.66 -8.88 -5.10
N TYR A 2 -17.44 -8.10 -5.87
CA TYR A 2 -18.72 -8.58 -6.44
C TYR A 2 -18.56 -9.67 -7.53
N ALA A 3 -17.71 -9.44 -8.54
CA ALA A 3 -17.50 -10.41 -9.63
C ALA A 3 -17.04 -11.80 -9.14
N PHE A 4 -16.18 -11.85 -8.12
CA PHE A 4 -15.75 -13.12 -7.51
C PHE A 4 -16.90 -13.86 -6.84
N ARG A 5 -17.79 -13.16 -6.14
CA ARG A 5 -18.99 -13.78 -5.55
C ARG A 5 -19.92 -14.35 -6.62
N GLN A 6 -20.14 -13.62 -7.71
CA GLN A 6 -20.93 -14.15 -8.84
C GLN A 6 -20.28 -15.40 -9.47
N LEU A 7 -18.95 -15.45 -9.57
CA LEU A 7 -18.26 -16.65 -10.04
C LEU A 7 -18.49 -17.84 -9.10
N ILE A 8 -18.36 -17.62 -7.78
CA ILE A 8 -18.58 -18.67 -6.78
C ILE A 8 -20.03 -19.17 -6.83
N GLU A 9 -21.02 -18.27 -6.82
CA GLU A 9 -22.44 -18.63 -6.94
C GLU A 9 -22.73 -19.43 -8.22
N HIS A 10 -22.14 -19.01 -9.34
CA HIS A 10 -22.28 -19.74 -10.61
C HIS A 10 -21.68 -21.15 -10.52
N LEU A 11 -20.50 -21.30 -9.90
CA LEU A 11 -19.84 -22.60 -9.72
C LEU A 11 -20.54 -23.48 -8.68
N GLN A 12 -21.22 -22.91 -7.70
CA GLN A 12 -22.07 -23.65 -6.75
C GLN A 12 -23.31 -24.20 -7.46
N TRP A 13 -23.93 -23.41 -8.34
CA TRP A 13 -25.04 -23.85 -9.19
C TRP A 13 -24.61 -24.93 -10.20
N ARG A 14 -23.41 -24.80 -10.79
CA ARG A 14 -22.85 -25.73 -11.78
C ARG A 14 -22.13 -26.94 -11.15
N SER A 15 -22.81 -27.69 -10.29
CA SER A 15 -22.25 -28.91 -9.68
C SER A 15 -21.96 -30.03 -10.70
N ASP A 16 -22.53 -29.93 -11.90
CA ASP A 16 -22.23 -30.81 -13.04
C ASP A 16 -20.77 -30.67 -13.51
N VAL A 17 -20.21 -29.46 -13.46
CA VAL A 17 -18.84 -29.17 -13.87
C VAL A 17 -17.87 -29.64 -12.79
N GLN A 18 -17.10 -30.69 -13.08
CA GLN A 18 -16.15 -31.27 -12.13
C GLN A 18 -14.87 -30.43 -12.05
N ASN A 19 -14.13 -30.58 -10.94
CA ASN A 19 -12.85 -29.88 -10.81
C ASN A 19 -11.87 -30.22 -11.93
N ILE A 20 -11.85 -31.47 -12.42
CA ILE A 20 -10.96 -31.85 -13.52
C ILE A 20 -11.32 -31.15 -14.83
N ASP A 21 -12.60 -30.87 -15.08
CA ASP A 21 -13.03 -30.11 -16.27
C ASP A 21 -12.50 -28.68 -16.22
N LEU A 22 -12.59 -28.04 -15.04
CA LEU A 22 -12.03 -26.70 -14.82
C LEU A 22 -10.51 -26.68 -14.92
N MET A 23 -9.82 -27.70 -14.39
CA MET A 23 -8.36 -27.80 -14.50
C MET A 23 -7.92 -27.96 -15.96
N ASN A 24 -8.59 -28.81 -16.72
CA ASN A 24 -8.25 -29.07 -18.13
C ASN A 24 -8.52 -27.87 -19.03
N LEU A 25 -9.59 -27.10 -18.75
CA LEU A 25 -9.97 -25.95 -19.55
C LEU A 25 -9.21 -24.67 -19.17
N ALA A 26 -9.12 -24.37 -17.87
CA ALA A 26 -8.70 -23.07 -17.35
C ALA A 26 -7.46 -23.13 -16.45
N GLY A 27 -6.94 -24.32 -16.15
CA GLY A 27 -5.78 -24.49 -15.28
C GLY A 27 -6.05 -24.27 -13.79
N PHE A 28 -7.28 -24.02 -13.36
CA PHE A 28 -7.64 -23.91 -11.94
C PHE A 28 -9.02 -24.50 -11.67
N CYS A 29 -9.30 -24.88 -10.43
CA CYS A 29 -10.60 -25.42 -10.03
C CYS A 29 -11.08 -24.82 -8.70
N ARG A 30 -12.21 -25.31 -8.19
CA ARG A 30 -12.76 -24.89 -6.89
C ARG A 30 -11.74 -25.06 -5.74
N ASN A 31 -10.96 -26.14 -5.72
CA ASN A 31 -9.90 -26.30 -4.71
C ASN A 31 -8.81 -25.22 -4.80
N CYS A 32 -8.48 -24.76 -6.01
CA CYS A 32 -7.56 -23.63 -6.17
C CYS A 32 -8.19 -22.35 -5.62
N LEU A 33 -9.47 -22.10 -5.92
CA LEU A 33 -10.22 -20.97 -5.35
C LEU A 33 -10.25 -21.03 -3.81
N SER A 34 -10.48 -22.19 -3.20
CA SER A 34 -10.48 -22.36 -1.73
C SER A 34 -9.10 -22.08 -1.13
N LYS A 35 -8.02 -22.53 -1.79
CA LYS A 35 -6.64 -22.24 -1.38
C LYS A 35 -6.32 -20.75 -1.49
N TRP A 36 -6.76 -20.08 -2.56
CA TRP A 36 -6.59 -18.64 -2.72
C TRP A 36 -7.41 -17.84 -1.71
N TYR A 37 -8.63 -18.28 -1.42
CA TYR A 37 -9.51 -17.66 -0.42
C TYR A 37 -8.89 -17.76 0.99
N HIS A 38 -8.40 -18.95 1.37
CA HIS A 38 -7.67 -19.17 2.62
C HIS A 38 -6.32 -18.45 2.66
N ALA A 39 -5.59 -18.35 1.55
CA ALA A 39 -4.38 -17.53 1.49
C ALA A 39 -4.71 -16.05 1.70
N GLY A 40 -5.82 -15.58 1.11
CA GLY A 40 -6.35 -14.23 1.31
C GLY A 40 -6.71 -13.96 2.77
N SER A 41 -7.35 -14.91 3.47
CA SER A 41 -7.67 -14.73 4.90
C SER A 41 -6.41 -14.50 5.74
N LYS A 42 -5.31 -15.21 5.44
CA LYS A 42 -4.01 -14.99 6.10
C LYS A 42 -3.42 -13.62 5.80
N VAL A 43 -3.46 -13.18 4.54
CA VAL A 43 -2.98 -11.84 4.13
C VAL A 43 -3.73 -10.74 4.87
N TYR A 44 -5.04 -10.92 5.05
CA TYR A 44 -5.92 -9.97 5.71
C TYR A 44 -6.13 -10.28 7.19
N GLY A 45 -5.33 -11.17 7.80
CA GLY A 45 -5.42 -11.55 9.22
C GLY A 45 -6.83 -11.89 9.72
N ILE A 46 -7.66 -12.49 8.87
CA ILE A 46 -8.96 -13.02 9.22
C ILE A 46 -8.74 -14.46 9.70
N PRO A 47 -9.07 -14.80 10.96
CA PRO A 47 -8.97 -16.18 11.43
C PRO A 47 -9.96 -17.03 10.63
N MET A 48 -9.43 -17.95 9.84
CA MET A 48 -10.21 -18.82 8.98
C MET A 48 -9.40 -20.08 8.67
N GLU A 49 -10.00 -21.23 8.91
CA GLU A 49 -9.44 -22.52 8.57
C GLU A 49 -9.67 -22.85 7.09
N HIS A 50 -8.84 -23.75 6.55
CA HIS A 50 -8.96 -24.13 5.14
C HIS A 50 -10.31 -24.77 4.79
N GLU A 51 -10.92 -25.46 5.75
CA GLU A 51 -12.22 -26.11 5.58
C GLU A 51 -13.35 -25.09 5.42
N GLU A 52 -13.32 -24.01 6.20
CA GLU A 52 -14.27 -22.88 6.08
C GLU A 52 -14.12 -22.19 4.72
N ALA A 53 -12.88 -21.99 4.25
CA ALA A 53 -12.64 -21.45 2.91
C ALA A 53 -13.17 -22.37 1.80
N CYS A 54 -13.11 -23.69 2.00
CA CYS A 54 -13.73 -24.64 1.08
C CYS A 54 -15.25 -24.50 1.10
N GLU A 55 -15.86 -24.42 2.26
CA GLU A 55 -17.31 -24.28 2.40
C GLU A 55 -17.83 -23.02 1.69
N VAL A 56 -17.12 -21.88 1.79
CA VAL A 56 -17.47 -20.67 1.03
C VAL A 56 -17.50 -20.92 -0.48
N VAL A 57 -16.48 -21.61 -1.02
CA VAL A 57 -16.39 -21.86 -2.47
C VAL A 57 -17.41 -22.91 -2.94
N TYR A 58 -17.68 -23.92 -2.11
CA TYR A 58 -18.55 -25.04 -2.46
C TYR A 58 -20.02 -24.82 -2.09
N GLY A 59 -20.33 -23.83 -1.25
CA GLY A 59 -21.69 -23.53 -0.75
C GLY A 59 -22.17 -24.52 0.32
N GLN A 60 -21.35 -25.50 0.69
CA GLN A 60 -21.59 -26.54 1.70
C GLN A 60 -20.23 -27.18 2.08
N PRO A 61 -20.15 -27.93 3.19
CA PRO A 61 -18.94 -28.65 3.55
C PRO A 61 -18.40 -29.51 2.41
N TYR A 62 -17.10 -29.39 2.12
CA TYR A 62 -16.49 -30.08 0.97
C TYR A 62 -16.64 -31.60 1.06
N ALA A 63 -16.57 -32.16 2.27
CA ALA A 63 -16.80 -33.58 2.50
C ALA A 63 -18.19 -34.03 2.01
N ASP A 64 -19.21 -33.21 2.16
CA ASP A 64 -20.58 -33.52 1.73
C ASP A 64 -20.75 -33.31 0.23
N TRP A 65 -20.17 -32.23 -0.32
CA TRP A 65 -20.16 -32.01 -1.76
C TRP A 65 -19.53 -33.18 -2.53
N LYS A 66 -18.45 -33.78 -2.00
CA LYS A 66 -17.84 -34.97 -2.61
C LYS A 66 -18.80 -36.14 -2.69
N LYS A 67 -19.54 -36.41 -1.60
CA LYS A 67 -20.46 -37.55 -1.52
C LYS A 67 -21.61 -37.40 -2.52
N THR A 68 -22.11 -36.18 -2.72
CA THR A 68 -23.32 -35.92 -3.51
C THR A 68 -23.04 -35.58 -4.97
N HIS A 69 -21.88 -35.00 -5.29
CA HIS A 69 -21.63 -34.42 -6.62
C HIS A 69 -20.34 -34.87 -7.30
N GLN A 70 -19.33 -35.38 -6.57
CA GLN A 70 -18.05 -35.73 -7.16
C GLN A 70 -18.17 -37.02 -7.99
N LYS A 71 -17.76 -36.93 -9.26
CA LYS A 71 -17.68 -38.07 -10.18
C LYS A 71 -16.24 -38.51 -10.36
N LYS A 72 -16.04 -39.79 -10.70
CA LYS A 72 -14.73 -40.32 -11.07
C LYS A 72 -14.33 -39.76 -12.44
N ALA A 73 -13.10 -39.26 -12.54
CA ALA A 73 -12.54 -38.78 -13.80
C ALA A 73 -12.41 -39.92 -14.83
N SER A 74 -12.71 -39.63 -16.09
CA SER A 74 -12.45 -40.53 -17.21
C SER A 74 -10.95 -40.59 -17.51
N GLN A 75 -10.55 -41.65 -18.22
CA GLN A 75 -9.15 -41.81 -18.62
C GLN A 75 -8.69 -40.70 -19.57
N GLU A 76 -9.57 -40.23 -20.45
CA GLU A 76 -9.31 -39.10 -21.33
C GLU A 76 -9.09 -37.78 -20.55
N GLN A 77 -9.94 -37.49 -19.57
CA GLN A 77 -9.78 -36.29 -18.72
C GLN A 77 -8.45 -36.32 -17.96
N LEU A 78 -8.02 -37.50 -17.48
CA LEU A 78 -6.74 -37.68 -16.80
C LEU A 78 -5.55 -37.45 -17.73
N LEU A 79 -5.63 -37.88 -19.00
CA LEU A 79 -4.59 -37.65 -19.99
C LEU A 79 -4.42 -36.15 -20.28
N ILE A 80 -5.53 -35.43 -20.49
CA ILE A 80 -5.51 -33.97 -20.70
C ILE A 80 -4.96 -33.26 -19.46
N PHE A 81 -5.35 -33.72 -18.27
CA PHE A 81 -4.86 -33.17 -17.01
C PHE A 81 -3.34 -33.28 -16.90
N GLU A 82 -2.78 -34.46 -17.20
CA GLU A 82 -1.33 -34.66 -17.13
C GLU A 82 -0.60 -33.88 -18.22
N SER A 83 -1.13 -33.82 -19.45
CA SER A 83 -0.49 -33.08 -20.55
C SER A 83 -0.53 -31.55 -20.36
N SER A 84 -1.48 -31.03 -19.57
CA SER A 84 -1.66 -29.58 -19.33
C SER A 84 -1.07 -29.09 -18.00
N LYS A 85 -0.38 -29.96 -17.26
CA LYS A 85 0.12 -29.72 -15.89
C LYS A 85 0.95 -28.44 -15.73
N GLU A 86 1.72 -28.06 -16.74
CA GLU A 86 2.54 -26.84 -16.71
C GLU A 86 1.71 -25.55 -16.69
N LEU A 87 0.48 -25.62 -17.20
CA LEU A 87 -0.47 -24.50 -17.28
C LEU A 87 -1.32 -24.36 -16.00
N HIS A 88 -1.25 -25.34 -15.10
CA HIS A 88 -2.07 -25.34 -13.89
C HIS A 88 -1.62 -24.28 -12.89
N ALA A 89 -2.59 -23.72 -12.18
CA ALA A 89 -2.40 -22.76 -11.12
C ALA A 89 -1.43 -23.30 -10.05
N LYS A 90 -0.31 -22.60 -9.89
CA LYS A 90 0.66 -22.89 -8.83
C LYS A 90 0.06 -22.47 -7.50
N THR A 91 0.02 -23.41 -6.56
CA THR A 91 -0.68 -23.26 -5.27
C THR A 91 0.16 -22.60 -4.19
N GLU A 92 1.42 -22.29 -4.49
CA GLU A 92 2.21 -21.33 -3.75
C GLU A 92 1.99 -19.93 -4.35
N PRO A 93 1.65 -18.93 -3.53
CA PRO A 93 1.47 -17.58 -4.01
C PRO A 93 2.85 -17.05 -4.43
N LYS A 94 3.13 -17.06 -5.74
CA LYS A 94 3.82 -15.88 -6.30
C LYS A 94 2.83 -14.75 -6.08
N ILE A 95 3.00 -14.02 -4.99
CA ILE A 95 2.13 -12.94 -4.58
C ILE A 95 2.09 -11.94 -5.74
N LEU A 96 1.09 -12.08 -6.60
CA LEU A 96 0.65 -11.06 -7.54
C LEU A 96 -0.07 -10.00 -6.70
N LEU A 97 0.71 -9.20 -5.95
CA LEU A 97 0.24 -7.93 -5.41
C LEU A 97 0.16 -6.93 -6.55
N ALA A 98 -0.78 -7.18 -7.46
CA ALA A 98 -1.28 -6.20 -8.40
C ALA A 98 -2.59 -5.65 -7.83
N GLY A 99 -2.45 -4.73 -6.86
CA GLY A 99 -3.51 -3.83 -6.43
C GLY A 99 -4.65 -4.44 -5.60
N GLN A 100 -5.15 -3.61 -4.67
CA GLN A 100 -6.45 -3.70 -4.02
C GLN A 100 -6.57 -4.53 -2.70
N THR A 101 -6.20 -3.86 -1.59
CA THR A 101 -7.08 -3.49 -0.45
C THR A 101 -7.93 -4.55 0.28
N THR A 102 -7.75 -4.71 1.62
CA THR A 102 -8.76 -4.67 2.75
C THR A 102 -8.37 -5.43 4.06
N VAL A 103 -7.76 -4.71 5.02
CA VAL A 103 -7.74 -4.75 6.51
C VAL A 103 -7.92 -6.07 7.31
N PRO A 104 -7.01 -6.34 8.29
CA PRO A 104 -7.27 -7.21 9.46
C PRO A 104 -7.71 -6.47 10.74
N PRO A 105 -8.41 -7.12 11.68
CA PRO A 105 -8.29 -6.81 13.10
C PRO A 105 -7.45 -7.88 13.84
N GLY A 106 -6.38 -7.40 14.49
CA GLY A 106 -6.07 -7.69 15.89
C GLY A 106 -5.43 -9.03 16.29
N GLY A 107 -4.13 -8.97 16.58
CA GLY A 107 -3.58 -9.39 17.88
C GLY A 107 -3.03 -10.81 18.04
N GLY A 108 -1.72 -10.91 18.29
CA GLY A 108 -1.09 -12.13 18.80
C GLY A 108 0.43 -12.08 18.72
N HIS A 109 1.09 -11.78 19.84
CA HIS A 109 2.54 -11.73 20.00
C HIS A 109 3.24 -13.01 19.56
N SER A 110 4.32 -12.89 18.78
CA SER A 110 5.40 -13.87 18.76
C SER A 110 6.69 -13.23 18.26
N SER A 111 7.68 -13.28 19.13
CA SER A 111 9.02 -12.74 19.01
C SER A 111 9.91 -13.64 18.16
N VAL A 112 10.33 -13.20 16.96
CA VAL A 112 11.62 -13.59 16.37
C VAL A 112 12.13 -12.42 15.53
N CYS A 113 13.20 -11.78 16.02
CA CYS A 113 14.01 -10.84 15.25
C CYS A 113 14.97 -11.65 14.36
N GLY A 114 15.10 -11.29 13.09
CA GLY A 114 16.07 -11.93 12.20
C GLY A 114 15.92 -11.53 10.73
N GLN A 115 16.47 -10.36 10.38
CA GLN A 115 17.05 -9.99 9.08
C GLN A 115 16.31 -10.37 7.78
N GLY A 116 15.87 -9.33 7.07
CA GLY A 116 15.40 -9.44 5.69
C GLY A 116 14.64 -8.19 5.30
N CYS A 117 15.37 -7.14 4.92
CA CYS A 117 14.86 -6.07 4.09
C CYS A 117 14.02 -6.64 2.94
N ASP A 118 12.81 -6.13 2.70
CA ASP A 118 12.28 -6.19 1.34
C ASP A 118 11.27 -5.08 1.05
N SER A 119 11.69 -4.25 0.10
CA SER A 119 11.01 -3.07 -0.40
C SER A 119 9.65 -3.44 -0.99
N THR A 120 8.57 -2.84 -0.47
CA THR A 120 7.28 -2.80 -1.16
C THR A 120 7.51 -2.30 -2.61
N PRO A 121 7.10 -3.04 -3.65
CA PRO A 121 7.21 -2.56 -5.01
C PRO A 121 6.32 -1.32 -5.15
N LEU A 122 6.94 -0.20 -5.49
CA LEU A 122 6.22 1.03 -5.80
C LEU A 122 5.44 0.83 -7.10
N PRO A 123 4.21 1.38 -7.20
CA PRO A 123 3.42 1.23 -8.41
C PRO A 123 4.15 1.85 -9.62
N ALA A 124 3.93 1.28 -10.80
CA ALA A 124 4.45 1.86 -12.03
C ALA A 124 3.96 3.32 -12.17
N PRO A 125 4.83 4.25 -12.59
CA PRO A 125 4.45 5.64 -12.81
C PRO A 125 3.31 5.72 -13.83
N ILE A 126 2.42 6.70 -13.65
CA ILE A 126 1.47 7.09 -14.70
C ILE A 126 2.31 7.53 -15.91
N PRO A 127 1.98 7.14 -17.16
CA PRO A 127 2.75 7.50 -18.35
C PRO A 127 3.06 9.00 -18.34
N SER A 128 4.33 9.35 -18.12
CA SER A 128 4.76 10.73 -17.93
C SER A 128 5.41 11.25 -19.21
N GLU A 129 5.09 12.50 -19.55
CA GLU A 129 5.75 13.27 -20.63
C GLU A 129 7.19 13.67 -20.25
N GLY A 130 8.08 12.68 -20.11
CA GLY A 130 9.50 12.88 -19.83
C GLY A 130 9.92 12.88 -18.35
N VAL A 131 11.23 13.06 -18.13
CA VAL A 131 11.89 13.03 -16.82
C VAL A 131 11.70 14.36 -16.10
N THR A 132 11.29 14.32 -14.83
CA THR A 132 11.10 15.52 -14.00
C THR A 132 12.23 15.70 -12.99
N PRO A 133 12.99 16.81 -13.04
CA PRO A 133 13.92 17.13 -11.97
C PRO A 133 13.15 17.54 -10.71
N ALA A 134 13.60 17.09 -9.55
CA ALA A 134 13.01 17.44 -8.26
C ALA A 134 14.07 17.48 -7.14
N ARG A 135 13.99 18.54 -6.32
CA ARG A 135 14.73 18.72 -5.07
C ARG A 135 13.78 18.49 -3.91
N ILE A 136 14.24 17.73 -2.92
CA ILE A 136 13.38 17.26 -1.83
C ILE A 136 13.93 17.73 -0.49
N ALA A 137 13.04 18.17 0.39
CA ALA A 137 13.35 18.34 1.80
C ALA A 137 12.46 17.42 2.64
N VAL A 138 13.00 16.90 3.75
CA VAL A 138 12.28 16.06 4.71
C VAL A 138 12.40 16.67 6.10
N LEU A 139 11.26 16.94 6.73
CA LEU A 139 11.17 17.48 8.08
C LEU A 139 10.55 16.44 9.01
N THR A 140 11.32 15.97 9.98
CA THR A 140 10.79 15.13 11.05
C THR A 140 10.35 16.04 12.20
N ALA A 141 9.06 16.04 12.51
CA ALA A 141 8.48 16.71 13.67
C ALA A 141 8.31 15.68 14.79
N SER A 142 9.15 15.79 15.82
CA SER A 142 9.10 14.89 16.97
C SER A 142 9.91 15.41 18.16
N ASP A 143 9.23 15.69 19.28
CA ASP A 143 9.87 16.05 20.55
C ASP A 143 10.93 15.01 20.98
N ARG A 144 10.58 13.72 20.85
CA ARG A 144 11.43 12.59 21.27
C ARG A 144 12.63 12.37 20.36
N ALA A 145 12.50 12.59 19.05
CA ALA A 145 13.64 12.52 18.14
C ALA A 145 14.59 13.70 18.38
N THR A 146 14.05 14.91 18.55
CA THR A 146 14.84 16.10 18.87
C THR A 146 15.59 15.96 20.18
N SER A 147 14.97 15.41 21.22
CA SER A 147 15.59 15.20 22.53
C SER A 147 16.52 13.97 22.58
N GLY A 148 16.69 13.24 21.47
CA GLY A 148 17.54 12.04 21.39
C GLY A 148 17.01 10.83 22.17
N VAL A 149 15.72 10.83 22.57
CA VAL A 149 15.09 9.69 23.24
C VAL A 149 14.97 8.49 22.30
N TYR A 150 14.86 8.75 21.01
CA TYR A 150 15.05 7.74 19.97
C TYR A 150 15.67 8.36 18.71
N GLU A 151 16.25 7.51 17.87
CA GLU A 151 16.73 7.87 16.54
C GLU A 151 15.57 8.01 15.55
N ASP A 152 15.61 9.04 14.70
CA ASP A 152 14.64 9.21 13.63
C ASP A 152 14.81 8.11 12.56
N ARG A 153 13.78 7.28 12.42
CA ARG A 153 13.69 6.25 11.40
C ARG A 153 12.74 6.61 10.26
N SER A 154 11.92 7.63 10.44
CA SER A 154 10.86 8.00 9.49
C SER A 154 11.38 8.95 8.43
N GLY A 155 12.20 9.95 8.81
CA GLY A 155 12.88 10.83 7.86
C GLY A 155 13.71 10.04 6.83
N PRO A 156 14.63 9.14 7.28
CA PRO A 156 15.39 8.28 6.38
C PRO A 156 14.51 7.37 5.50
N ALA A 157 13.38 6.87 6.02
CA ALA A 157 12.45 6.05 5.25
C ALA A 157 11.78 6.81 4.10
N VAL A 158 11.51 8.11 4.26
CA VAL A 158 11.05 8.97 3.16
C VAL A 158 12.10 9.03 2.06
N VAL A 159 13.35 9.36 2.43
CA VAL A 159 14.46 9.51 1.49
C VAL A 159 14.71 8.21 0.71
N GLU A 160 14.77 7.08 1.42
CA GLU A 160 14.95 5.76 0.81
C GLU A 160 13.84 5.45 -0.20
N ALA A 161 12.57 5.66 0.17
CA ALA A 161 11.44 5.36 -0.70
C ALA A 161 11.42 6.22 -1.97
N VAL A 162 11.72 7.52 -1.86
CA VAL A 162 11.72 8.41 -3.03
C VAL A 162 12.92 8.15 -3.93
N LYS A 163 14.10 7.87 -3.38
CA LYS A 163 15.29 7.46 -4.17
C LYS A 163 15.02 6.18 -4.95
N LEU A 164 14.49 5.16 -4.27
CA LEU A 164 14.13 3.89 -4.89
C LEU A 164 13.11 4.07 -6.02
N PHE A 165 12.13 4.97 -5.83
CA PHE A 165 11.19 5.32 -6.89
C PHE A 165 11.88 5.94 -8.10
N ALA A 166 12.73 6.94 -7.88
CA ALA A 166 13.44 7.65 -8.94
C ALA A 166 14.29 6.68 -9.77
N GLU A 167 15.08 5.83 -9.10
CA GLU A 167 15.94 4.82 -9.73
C GLU A 167 15.15 3.80 -10.55
N ARG A 168 14.04 3.30 -10.03
CA ARG A 168 13.24 2.25 -10.70
C ARG A 168 12.36 2.79 -11.83
N SER A 169 11.83 3.99 -11.66
CA SER A 169 10.84 4.55 -12.58
C SER A 169 11.47 5.27 -13.75
N GLY A 170 12.65 5.89 -13.57
CA GLY A 170 13.32 6.70 -14.59
C GLY A 170 12.58 8.01 -14.94
N VAL A 171 11.45 8.32 -14.28
CA VAL A 171 10.63 9.50 -14.59
C VAL A 171 10.87 10.67 -13.63
N LEU A 172 11.63 10.44 -12.55
CA LEU A 172 11.98 11.43 -11.55
C LEU A 172 13.51 11.48 -11.41
N GLN A 173 14.09 12.67 -11.55
CA GLN A 173 15.53 12.89 -11.35
C GLN A 173 15.73 13.71 -10.08
N LEU A 174 16.38 13.11 -9.08
CA LEU A 174 16.67 13.77 -7.82
C LEU A 174 18.02 14.47 -7.88
N SER A 175 18.06 15.75 -7.51
CA SER A 175 19.31 16.55 -7.51
C SER A 175 19.79 16.94 -6.11
N PHE A 176 18.88 17.06 -5.13
CA PHE A 176 19.23 17.40 -3.75
C PHE A 176 18.20 16.86 -2.76
N VAL A 177 18.68 16.36 -1.61
CA VAL A 177 17.84 15.89 -0.51
C VAL A 177 18.36 16.51 0.80
N GLU A 178 17.54 17.33 1.45
CA GLU A 178 17.82 17.88 2.78
C GLU A 178 16.95 17.17 3.84
N GLN A 179 17.50 16.98 5.04
CA GLN A 179 16.78 16.40 6.18
C GLN A 179 16.99 17.28 7.41
N LYS A 180 15.92 17.52 8.16
CA LYS A 180 15.95 18.26 9.42
C LYS A 180 14.98 17.64 10.42
N ILE A 181 15.35 17.67 11.70
CA ILE A 181 14.50 17.25 12.82
C ILE A 181 14.17 18.49 13.66
N VAL A 182 12.90 18.66 14.01
CA VAL A 182 12.39 19.74 14.87
C VAL A 182 11.45 19.16 15.93
N PRO A 183 11.30 19.81 17.10
CA PRO A 183 10.30 19.40 18.08
C PRO A 183 8.89 19.62 17.52
N ASP A 184 7.89 19.08 18.21
CA ASP A 184 6.47 19.21 17.87
C ASP A 184 5.95 20.63 18.22
N ASP A 185 6.59 21.64 17.62
CA ASP A 185 6.32 23.07 17.84
C ASP A 185 5.88 23.73 16.53
N GLU A 186 4.71 24.37 16.57
CA GLU A 186 4.06 24.90 15.37
C GLU A 186 4.94 25.96 14.66
N GLU A 187 5.57 26.85 15.43
CA GLU A 187 6.41 27.92 14.88
C GLU A 187 7.69 27.36 14.27
N MET A 188 8.36 26.41 14.94
CA MET A 188 9.56 25.78 14.39
C MET A 188 9.30 24.99 13.10
N ILE A 189 8.16 24.28 13.04
CA ILE A 189 7.74 23.56 11.83
C ILE A 189 7.45 24.57 10.73
N TYR A 190 6.62 25.58 11.00
CA TYR A 190 6.26 26.62 10.03
C TYR A 190 7.49 27.33 9.47
N GLN A 191 8.42 27.76 10.33
CA GLN A 191 9.63 28.46 9.90
C GLN A 191 10.52 27.59 9.03
N SER A 192 10.61 26.29 9.30
CA SER A 192 11.38 25.36 8.46
C SER A 192 10.76 25.19 7.07
N LEU A 193 9.42 25.04 7.00
CA LEU A 193 8.68 24.97 5.72
C LEU A 193 8.85 26.26 4.91
N ARG A 194 8.69 27.41 5.59
CA ARG A 194 8.83 28.75 5.01
C ARG A 194 10.24 28.99 4.49
N SER A 195 11.27 28.74 5.30
CA SER A 195 12.66 29.01 4.91
C SER A 195 13.08 28.23 3.68
N TRP A 196 12.70 26.96 3.58
CA TRP A 196 13.03 26.14 2.40
C TRP A 196 12.25 26.59 1.15
N SER A 197 11.02 27.06 1.34
CA SER A 197 10.16 27.53 0.25
C SER A 197 10.62 28.89 -0.28
N GLU A 198 10.87 29.88 0.59
CA GLU A 198 11.35 31.22 0.24
C GLU A 198 12.74 31.20 -0.41
N ALA A 199 13.64 30.35 0.09
CA ALA A 199 14.95 30.14 -0.52
C ALA A 199 14.88 29.38 -1.87
N LYS A 200 13.71 28.88 -2.25
CA LYS A 200 13.50 27.96 -3.37
C LYS A 200 14.49 26.81 -3.32
N ALA A 201 14.78 26.28 -2.13
CA ALA A 201 15.78 25.23 -1.91
C ALA A 201 15.29 23.85 -2.39
N CYS A 202 13.97 23.64 -2.39
CA CYS A 202 13.32 22.40 -2.79
C CYS A 202 12.06 22.66 -3.61
N ASP A 203 11.60 21.62 -4.29
CA ASP A 203 10.36 21.60 -5.07
C ASP A 203 9.25 20.84 -4.32
N ILE A 204 9.65 19.94 -3.41
CA ILE A 204 8.77 19.16 -2.55
C ILE A 204 9.32 19.13 -1.12
N ILE A 205 8.45 19.32 -0.13
CA ILE A 205 8.73 19.11 1.28
C ILE A 205 7.83 17.98 1.81
N PHE A 206 8.45 16.95 2.37
CA PHE A 206 7.75 15.94 3.17
C PHE A 206 7.92 16.25 4.65
N THR A 207 6.83 16.27 5.40
CA THR A 207 6.93 16.22 6.87
C THR A 207 6.60 14.82 7.35
N THR A 208 7.17 14.40 8.48
CA THR A 208 6.79 13.14 9.16
C THR A 208 6.65 13.38 10.65
N GLY A 209 5.50 12.96 11.21
CA GLY A 209 5.17 13.17 12.62
C GLY A 209 4.28 14.39 12.88
N GLY A 210 3.73 14.47 14.09
CA GLY A 210 2.88 15.58 14.53
C GLY A 210 1.50 15.68 13.85
N THR A 211 0.98 14.60 13.22
CA THR A 211 -0.31 14.60 12.49
C THR A 211 -1.45 13.89 13.21
N GLY A 212 -1.23 13.38 14.43
CA GLY A 212 -2.25 12.68 15.21
C GLY A 212 -3.21 13.60 15.96
N PHE A 213 -3.92 13.07 16.96
CA PHE A 213 -4.85 13.83 17.82
C PHE A 213 -4.22 14.27 19.16
N GLY A 214 -2.92 14.02 19.36
CA GLY A 214 -2.22 14.46 20.55
C GLY A 214 -2.19 16.00 20.64
N PRO A 215 -2.14 16.57 21.86
CA PRO A 215 -2.12 18.03 22.05
C PRO A 215 -0.86 18.70 21.49
N ARG A 216 0.19 17.91 21.24
CA ARG A 216 1.44 18.34 20.60
C ARG A 216 1.44 18.12 19.10
N ASP A 217 0.50 17.35 18.55
CA ASP A 217 0.44 17.14 17.11
C ASP A 217 0.00 18.43 16.43
N VAL A 218 0.93 19.23 15.89
CA VAL A 218 0.66 20.56 15.31
C VAL A 218 1.20 20.73 13.88
N THR A 219 1.69 19.64 13.27
CA THR A 219 2.21 19.66 11.90
C THR A 219 1.17 20.12 10.86
N PRO A 220 -0.11 19.68 10.92
CA PRO A 220 -1.14 20.15 9.99
C PRO A 220 -1.40 21.66 10.11
N GLU A 221 -1.42 22.20 11.33
CA GLU A 221 -1.62 23.62 11.62
C GLU A 221 -0.48 24.46 11.04
N ALA A 222 0.77 24.08 11.34
CA ALA A 222 1.96 24.72 10.79
C ALA A 222 1.99 24.65 9.26
N THR A 223 1.61 23.51 8.68
CA THR A 223 1.50 23.34 7.23
C THR A 223 0.41 24.23 6.65
N SER A 224 -0.74 24.33 7.31
CA SER A 224 -1.86 25.16 6.86
C SER A 224 -1.50 26.64 6.83
N ARG A 225 -0.61 27.09 7.71
CA ARG A 225 -0.04 28.44 7.72
C ARG A 225 0.99 28.67 6.61
N ALA A 226 1.71 27.63 6.18
CA ALA A 226 2.75 27.71 5.15
C ALA A 226 2.20 27.65 3.71
N ILE A 227 1.07 26.96 3.49
CA ILE A 227 0.51 26.76 2.15
C ILE A 227 -0.42 27.89 1.73
N ALA A 228 -0.37 28.26 0.44
CA ALA A 228 -1.32 29.20 -0.17
C ALA A 228 -2.56 28.49 -0.73
N ARG A 229 -2.42 27.22 -1.15
CA ARG A 229 -3.49 26.42 -1.75
C ARG A 229 -3.46 24.99 -1.22
N ARG A 230 -4.62 24.43 -0.90
CA ARG A 230 -4.73 23.02 -0.49
C ARG A 230 -4.72 22.07 -1.67
N ALA A 231 -4.08 20.92 -1.48
CA ALA A 231 -4.05 19.78 -2.40
C ALA A 231 -4.80 18.59 -1.77
N GLU A 232 -6.07 18.79 -1.43
CA GLU A 232 -6.86 17.86 -0.61
C GLU A 232 -6.96 16.45 -1.20
N GLY A 233 -6.96 16.34 -2.54
CA GLY A 233 -6.99 15.05 -3.23
C GLY A 233 -5.84 14.14 -2.83
N LEU A 234 -4.64 14.68 -2.58
CA LEU A 234 -3.47 13.91 -2.16
C LEU A 234 -3.65 13.37 -0.74
N ALA A 235 -4.01 14.24 0.21
CA ALA A 235 -4.22 13.87 1.60
C ALA A 235 -5.35 12.82 1.73
N ARG A 236 -6.48 13.04 1.03
CA ARG A 236 -7.62 12.12 1.00
C ARG A 236 -7.25 10.78 0.38
N ALA A 237 -6.51 10.77 -0.73
CA ALA A 237 -6.07 9.54 -1.38
C ALA A 237 -5.15 8.73 -0.46
N MET A 238 -4.18 9.37 0.19
CA MET A 238 -3.31 8.68 1.16
C MET A 238 -4.12 8.10 2.32
N ALA A 239 -4.99 8.88 2.97
CA ALA A 239 -5.82 8.39 4.07
C ALA A 239 -6.72 7.22 3.64
N TRP A 240 -7.43 7.37 2.53
CA TRP A 240 -8.35 6.35 2.00
C TRP A 240 -7.64 5.07 1.55
N GLN A 241 -6.57 5.17 0.77
CA GLN A 241 -5.92 3.97 0.24
C GLN A 241 -5.17 3.20 1.33
N THR A 242 -4.56 3.91 2.29
CA THR A 242 -3.87 3.25 3.40
C THR A 242 -4.82 2.68 4.44
N SER A 243 -6.06 3.19 4.55
CA SER A 243 -7.04 2.67 5.52
C SER A 243 -7.44 1.24 5.24
N PHE A 244 -7.23 0.76 4.02
CA PHE A 244 -7.41 -0.63 3.64
C PHE A 244 -6.31 -1.56 4.16
N GLN A 245 -5.29 -1.08 4.84
CA GLN A 245 -4.27 -1.92 5.49
C GLN A 245 -4.13 -1.53 6.96
N GLU A 246 -4.21 -0.24 7.25
CA GLU A 246 -4.13 0.33 8.59
C GLU A 246 -5.37 1.19 8.84
N PRO A 247 -6.44 0.64 9.45
CA PRO A 247 -7.70 1.37 9.69
C PRO A 247 -7.51 2.69 10.44
N ARG A 248 -6.48 2.78 11.28
CA ARG A 248 -6.18 3.98 12.05
C ARG A 248 -5.63 5.12 11.19
N SER A 249 -5.26 4.89 9.93
CA SER A 249 -4.76 5.93 9.04
C SER A 249 -5.77 7.06 8.81
N ILE A 250 -7.07 6.75 8.94
CA ILE A 250 -8.17 7.75 8.85
C ILE A 250 -8.14 8.78 10.00
N LEU A 251 -7.40 8.51 11.08
CA LEU A 251 -7.23 9.42 12.21
C LEU A 251 -6.12 10.44 11.97
N SER A 252 -5.35 10.33 10.88
CA SER A 252 -4.36 11.33 10.53
C SER A 252 -5.04 12.63 10.12
N ARG A 253 -4.62 13.75 10.73
CA ARG A 253 -5.00 15.11 10.34
C ARG A 253 -4.06 15.72 9.29
N GLY A 254 -3.07 14.96 8.81
CA GLY A 254 -2.08 15.43 7.85
C GLY A 254 -2.74 16.03 6.60
N ILE A 255 -2.23 17.17 6.17
CA ILE A 255 -2.70 17.85 4.95
C ILE A 255 -1.61 17.89 3.89
N CYS A 256 -2.03 18.18 2.66
CA CYS A 256 -1.13 18.50 1.56
C CYS A 256 -1.51 19.86 0.96
N GLY A 257 -0.53 20.60 0.45
CA GLY A 257 -0.77 21.89 -0.17
C GLY A 257 0.44 22.44 -0.89
N ILE A 258 0.26 23.60 -1.50
CA ILE A 258 1.25 24.29 -2.31
C ILE A 258 1.50 25.66 -1.68
N THR A 259 2.76 26.01 -1.45
CA THR A 259 3.14 27.33 -0.93
C THR A 259 3.02 28.42 -2.00
N SER A 260 3.12 29.69 -1.60
CA SER A 260 3.14 30.83 -2.54
C SER A 260 4.31 30.76 -3.52
N GLU A 261 5.43 30.15 -3.09
CA GLU A 261 6.67 29.99 -3.84
C GLU A 261 6.66 28.77 -4.76
N LYS A 262 5.48 28.12 -4.93
CA LYS A 262 5.29 26.94 -5.75
C LYS A 262 6.09 25.72 -5.23
N VAL A 263 6.01 25.44 -3.93
CA VAL A 263 6.56 24.22 -3.33
C VAL A 263 5.42 23.32 -2.84
N LEU A 264 5.47 22.03 -3.20
CA LEU A 264 4.49 21.05 -2.73
C LEU A 264 4.86 20.56 -1.32
N VAL A 265 3.96 20.72 -0.35
CA VAL A 265 4.11 20.21 1.01
C VAL A 265 3.18 19.04 1.24
N VAL A 266 3.70 17.94 1.79
CA VAL A 266 2.96 16.71 2.07
C VAL A 266 3.23 16.27 3.51
N ASN A 267 2.19 16.20 4.34
CA ASN A 267 2.31 15.62 5.67
C ASN A 267 2.18 14.10 5.64
N LEU A 268 3.17 13.42 6.20
CA LEU A 268 3.21 11.98 6.38
C LEU A 268 3.09 11.62 7.87
N PRO A 269 2.59 10.42 8.20
CA PRO A 269 2.55 9.94 9.58
C PRO A 269 3.95 9.77 10.17
N GLY A 270 4.04 9.67 11.51
CA GLY A 270 5.31 9.58 12.22
C GLY A 270 5.96 8.19 12.28
N HIS A 271 5.28 7.12 11.84
CA HIS A 271 5.80 5.76 11.88
C HIS A 271 6.37 5.32 10.51
N PRO A 272 7.56 4.70 10.41
CA PRO A 272 8.20 4.41 9.12
C PRO A 272 7.37 3.54 8.17
N ASN A 273 6.65 2.54 8.70
CA ASN A 273 5.78 1.70 7.87
C ASN A 273 4.62 2.50 7.25
N ALA A 274 4.03 3.40 8.03
CA ALA A 274 2.93 4.24 7.57
C ALA A 274 3.41 5.29 6.56
N VAL A 275 4.64 5.80 6.73
CA VAL A 275 5.32 6.64 5.72
C VAL A 275 5.42 5.91 4.38
N ARG A 276 5.96 4.67 4.38
CA ARG A 276 6.11 3.88 3.15
C ARG A 276 4.76 3.60 2.47
N GLN A 277 3.72 3.32 3.26
CA GLN A 277 2.36 3.11 2.75
C GLN A 277 1.80 4.38 2.09
N CYS A 278 1.91 5.54 2.73
CA CYS A 278 1.47 6.82 2.14
C CYS A 278 2.27 7.18 0.87
N LEU A 279 3.59 6.96 0.89
CA LEU A 279 4.44 7.21 -0.27
C LEU A 279 4.12 6.29 -1.46
N ALA A 280 3.75 5.04 -1.22
CA ALA A 280 3.31 4.14 -2.28
C ALA A 280 2.06 4.66 -3.03
N VAL A 281 1.19 5.41 -2.35
CA VAL A 281 0.03 6.09 -2.96
C VAL A 281 0.46 7.32 -3.77
N LEU A 282 1.41 8.09 -3.23
CA LEU A 282 1.78 9.40 -3.77
C LEU A 282 2.79 9.34 -4.92
N LEU A 283 3.80 8.47 -4.81
CA LEU A 283 4.93 8.45 -5.74
C LEU A 283 4.54 8.32 -7.22
N PRO A 284 3.54 7.50 -7.61
CA PRO A 284 3.13 7.38 -9.01
C PRO A 284 2.62 8.68 -9.64
N VAL A 285 2.05 9.60 -8.83
CA VAL A 285 1.53 10.91 -9.30
C VAL A 285 2.53 12.04 -9.09
N LEU A 286 3.58 11.83 -8.29
CA LEU A 286 4.49 12.88 -7.84
C LEU A 286 5.20 13.62 -9.00
N PRO A 287 5.74 12.96 -10.05
CA PRO A 287 6.39 13.67 -11.16
C PRO A 287 5.45 14.64 -11.89
N HIS A 288 4.19 14.23 -12.10
CA HIS A 288 3.20 15.08 -12.73
C HIS A 288 2.79 16.24 -11.81
N ALA A 289 2.61 15.98 -10.51
CA ALA A 289 2.30 17.02 -9.53
C ALA A 289 3.40 18.10 -9.47
N VAL A 290 4.68 17.71 -9.46
CA VAL A 290 5.81 18.66 -9.47
C VAL A 290 5.80 19.54 -10.72
N ARG A 291 5.56 18.96 -11.90
CA ARG A 291 5.44 19.75 -13.15
C ARG A 291 4.29 20.74 -13.09
N MET A 292 3.11 20.32 -12.63
CA MET A 292 1.94 21.20 -12.49
C MET A 292 2.15 22.36 -11.51
N VAL A 293 2.97 22.15 -10.49
CA VAL A 293 3.32 23.20 -9.53
C VAL A 293 4.38 24.14 -10.12
N GLY A 294 5.36 23.60 -10.85
CA GLY A 294 6.45 24.35 -11.47
C GLY A 294 6.06 25.20 -12.68
N THR A 295 4.98 24.86 -13.39
CA THR A 295 4.37 25.71 -14.44
C THR A 295 3.78 26.98 -13.83
#